data_AF-A0A1S2NV56-F1
#
_entry.id   AF-A0A1S2NV56-F1
#
_cell.length_a   1.000
_cell.length_b   1.000
_cell.length_c   1.000
_cell.angle_alpha   90.00
_cell.angle_beta   90.00
_cell.angle_gamma   90.00
#
_symmetry.space_group_name_H-M   'P 1'
#
loop_
_entity.id
_entity.type
_entity.pdbx_description
1 polymer ?
#
loop_
_entity_poly.entity_id
_entity_poly.type
_entity_poly.pdbx_seq_one_letter_code
_entity_poly.pdbx_strand_id
1 'polypeptide(L)'
;MGAAGLFMLAALHPGSTWLGGVLPAEIVMSIGLGMVFVPISTVALHGVAPHDAGVASAVLNATQQVGGALGTALLNTLYVAAFSSYLAAHHPVTAAVQDGAYLHGYRIAFIAGGSLLALALIVLLALINTKRTSPQDAS
;
A
#
# COMPACT_ATOMS: atom_id res chain seq x y z
N MET A 1 -0.29 1.48 -9.62
CA MET A 1 -0.73 2.86 -9.33
C MET A 1 -0.50 3.24 -7.88
N GLY A 2 -1.03 2.50 -6.89
CA GLY A 2 -0.78 2.82 -5.47
C GLY A 2 0.70 2.94 -5.08
N ALA A 3 1.56 2.00 -5.49
CA ALA A 3 2.99 2.08 -5.26
C ALA A 3 3.64 3.35 -5.87
N ALA A 4 3.23 3.72 -7.08
CA ALA A 4 3.74 4.91 -7.75
C ALA A 4 3.35 6.20 -7.02
N GLY A 5 2.09 6.31 -6.57
CA GLY A 5 1.64 7.45 -5.77
C GLY A 5 2.36 7.55 -4.42
N LEU A 6 2.60 6.43 -3.74
CA LEU A 6 3.40 6.42 -2.50
C LEU A 6 4.85 6.85 -2.75
N PHE A 7 5.47 6.44 -3.85
CA PHE A 7 6.81 6.90 -4.19
C PHE A 7 6.85 8.37 -4.60
N MET A 8 5.80 8.91 -5.24
CA MET A 8 5.66 10.34 -5.49
C MET A 8 5.58 11.13 -4.18
N LEU A 9 4.79 10.67 -3.20
CA LEU A 9 4.70 11.29 -1.88
C LEU A 9 6.03 11.18 -1.11
N ALA A 10 6.75 10.06 -1.24
CA ALA A 10 8.07 9.89 -0.64
C ALA A 10 9.15 10.83 -1.20
N ALA A 11 8.91 11.42 -2.38
CA ALA A 11 9.81 12.36 -3.03
C ALA A 11 9.53 13.82 -2.65
N LEU A 12 8.50 14.10 -1.84
CA LEU A 12 8.19 15.45 -1.35
C LEU A 12 9.34 16.04 -0.52
N HIS A 13 9.56 17.34 -0.66
CA HIS A 13 10.60 18.10 0.03
C HIS A 13 10.03 19.45 0.55
N PRO A 14 10.74 20.18 1.44
CA PRO A 14 10.20 21.38 2.11
C PRO A 14 9.71 22.53 1.21
N GLY A 15 9.96 22.48 -0.10
CA GLY A 15 9.48 23.44 -1.10
C GLY A 15 8.34 22.93 -2.00
N SER A 16 7.87 21.70 -1.79
CA SER A 16 6.80 21.12 -2.60
C SER A 16 5.46 21.79 -2.29
N THR A 17 4.74 22.22 -3.33
CA THR A 17 3.39 22.77 -3.17
C THR A 17 2.35 21.66 -3.05
N TRP A 18 1.25 21.94 -2.38
CA TRP A 18 0.15 20.98 -2.27
C TRP A 18 -0.42 20.60 -3.66
N LEU A 19 -0.66 21.59 -4.53
CA LEU A 19 -1.18 21.38 -5.89
C LEU A 19 -0.22 20.61 -6.81
N GLY A 20 1.09 20.85 -6.70
CA GLY A 20 2.09 20.26 -7.59
C GLY A 20 2.69 18.95 -7.09
N GLY A 21 2.69 18.71 -5.77
CA GLY A 21 3.30 17.54 -5.16
C GLY A 21 2.28 16.54 -4.61
N VAL A 22 1.38 16.99 -3.74
CA VAL A 22 0.48 16.10 -2.99
C VAL A 22 -0.72 15.70 -3.84
N LEU A 23 -1.43 16.67 -4.41
CA LEU A 23 -2.67 16.44 -5.17
C LEU A 23 -2.50 15.45 -6.33
N PRO A 24 -1.45 15.52 -7.16
CA PRO A 24 -1.29 14.56 -8.26
C PRO A 24 -1.04 13.13 -7.76
N ALA A 25 -0.30 12.97 -6.66
CA ALA A 25 -0.04 11.67 -6.07
C ALA A 25 -1.31 11.04 -5.49
N GLU A 26 -2.14 11.84 -4.80
CA GLU A 26 -3.45 11.42 -4.28
C GLU A 26 -4.41 11.02 -5.39
N ILE A 27 -4.42 11.73 -6.53
CA ILE A 27 -5.21 11.37 -7.71
C ILE A 27 -4.77 10.01 -8.26
N VAL A 28 -3.46 9.79 -8.44
CA VAL A 28 -2.92 8.51 -8.92
C VAL A 28 -3.27 7.36 -7.99
N MET A 29 -3.17 7.57 -6.67
CA MET A 29 -3.60 6.59 -5.67
C MET A 29 -5.09 6.30 -5.76
N SER A 30 -5.93 7.33 -5.84
CA SER A 30 -7.40 7.21 -5.88
C SER A 30 -7.89 6.47 -7.12
N ILE A 31 -7.30 6.75 -8.29
CA ILE A 31 -7.58 6.02 -9.52
C ILE A 31 -7.21 4.54 -9.36
N GLY A 32 -6.04 4.27 -8.79
CA GLY A 32 -5.59 2.91 -8.50
C GLY A 32 -6.53 2.16 -7.55
N LEU A 33 -7.01 2.83 -6.50
CA LEU A 33 -7.94 2.26 -5.54
C LEU A 33 -9.28 1.93 -6.20
N GLY A 34 -9.84 2.83 -7.01
CA GLY A 34 -11.07 2.58 -7.75
C GLY A 34 -10.97 1.37 -8.69
N MET A 35 -9.84 1.23 -9.39
CA MET A 35 -9.59 0.09 -10.29
C MET A 35 -9.51 -1.26 -9.57
N VAL A 36 -9.09 -1.28 -8.31
CA VAL A 36 -9.00 -2.52 -7.51
C VAL A 36 -10.31 -2.80 -6.78
N PHE A 37 -10.90 -1.79 -6.16
CA PHE A 37 -12.05 -1.94 -5.27
C PHE A 37 -13.30 -2.43 -6.02
N VAL A 38 -13.49 -2.00 -7.27
CA VAL A 38 -14.65 -2.40 -8.09
C VAL A 38 -14.65 -3.90 -8.41
N PRO A 39 -13.58 -4.50 -8.98
CA PRO A 39 -13.59 -5.92 -9.35
C PRO A 39 -13.25 -6.89 -8.21
N ILE A 40 -12.69 -6.45 -7.07
CA ILE A 40 -12.08 -7.37 -6.10
C ILE A 40 -13.07 -8.43 -5.58
N SER A 41 -14.29 -8.04 -5.24
CA SER A 41 -15.30 -8.97 -4.71
C SER A 41 -15.78 -9.93 -5.79
N THR A 42 -16.00 -9.44 -7.01
CA THR A 42 -16.43 -10.27 -8.14
C THR A 42 -15.39 -11.33 -8.48
N VAL A 43 -14.11 -10.94 -8.53
CA VAL A 43 -13.01 -11.87 -8.82
C VAL A 43 -12.79 -12.85 -7.67
N ALA A 44 -12.85 -12.38 -6.41
CA ALA A 44 -12.63 -13.23 -5.24
C ALA A 44 -13.73 -14.28 -5.04
N LEU A 45 -14.97 -13.98 -5.43
CA LEU A 45 -16.10 -14.89 -5.33
C LEU A 45 -16.35 -15.70 -6.61
N HIS A 46 -15.56 -15.47 -7.66
CA HIS A 46 -15.71 -16.17 -8.93
C HIS A 46 -15.47 -17.68 -8.77
N GLY A 47 -16.46 -18.49 -9.16
CA GLY A 47 -16.40 -19.96 -9.05
C GLY A 47 -16.77 -20.53 -7.68
N VAL A 48 -17.20 -19.69 -6.72
CA VAL A 48 -17.73 -20.15 -5.42
C VAL A 48 -19.16 -20.69 -5.62
N ALA A 49 -19.45 -21.86 -5.04
CA ALA A 49 -20.79 -22.43 -5.09
C ALA A 49 -21.80 -21.52 -4.35
N PRO A 50 -23.07 -21.43 -4.80
CA PRO A 50 -24.04 -20.52 -4.18
C PRO A 50 -24.24 -20.71 -2.67
N HIS A 51 -24.10 -21.94 -2.17
CA HIS A 51 -24.21 -22.25 -0.74
C HIS A 51 -23.00 -21.78 0.09
N ASP A 52 -21.84 -21.60 -0.53
CA ASP A 52 -20.59 -21.15 0.12
C ASP A 52 -20.36 -19.64 -0.01
N ALA A 53 -21.14 -18.95 -0.84
CA ALA A 53 -20.95 -17.52 -1.14
C ALA A 53 -20.95 -16.63 0.12
N GLY A 54 -21.77 -16.96 1.11
CA GLY A 54 -21.81 -16.25 2.40
C GLY A 54 -20.50 -16.41 3.19
N VAL A 55 -19.96 -17.63 3.25
CA VAL A 55 -18.70 -17.93 3.94
C VAL A 55 -17.52 -17.28 3.22
N ALA A 56 -17.47 -17.38 1.89
CA ALA A 56 -16.41 -16.77 1.08
C ALA A 56 -16.39 -15.23 1.22
N SER A 57 -17.56 -14.59 1.24
CA SER A 57 -17.67 -13.14 1.47
C SER A 57 -17.23 -12.75 2.89
N ALA A 58 -17.60 -13.54 3.91
CA ALA A 58 -17.17 -13.30 5.28
C ALA A 58 -15.64 -13.40 5.41
N VAL A 59 -15.01 -14.40 4.79
CA VAL A 59 -13.55 -14.56 4.76
C VAL A 59 -12.89 -13.38 4.02
N LEU A 60 -13.44 -12.94 2.89
CA LEU A 60 -12.94 -11.79 2.14
C LEU A 60 -12.96 -10.52 3.00
N ASN A 61 -14.09 -10.22 3.63
CA ASN A 61 -14.24 -9.05 4.49
C ASN A 61 -13.33 -9.12 5.72
N ALA A 62 -13.23 -10.28 6.37
CA ALA A 62 -12.31 -10.48 7.48
C ALA A 62 -10.84 -10.25 7.05
N THR A 63 -10.46 -10.77 5.89
CA THR A 63 -9.11 -10.57 5.32
C THR A 63 -8.84 -9.09 5.04
N GLN A 64 -9.81 -8.35 4.50
CA GLN A 64 -9.68 -6.91 4.26
C GLN A 64 -9.52 -6.11 5.56
N GLN A 65 -10.33 -6.41 6.58
CA GLN A 65 -10.23 -5.73 7.88
C GLN A 65 -8.90 -6.03 8.59
N VAL A 66 -8.50 -7.30 8.63
CA VAL A 66 -7.22 -7.71 9.23
C VAL A 66 -6.05 -7.10 8.47
N GLY A 67 -6.07 -7.19 7.14
CA GLY A 67 -5.03 -6.59 6.29
C GLY A 67 -4.93 -5.07 6.46
N GLY A 68 -6.06 -4.37 6.51
CA GLY A 68 -6.11 -2.92 6.72
C GLY A 68 -5.57 -2.50 8.09
N ALA A 69 -5.93 -3.23 9.14
CA ALA A 69 -5.45 -2.96 10.50
C ALA A 69 -3.95 -3.23 10.63
N LEU A 70 -3.48 -4.40 10.17
CA LEU A 70 -2.06 -4.77 10.21
C LEU A 70 -1.19 -3.84 9.37
N GLY A 71 -1.64 -3.50 8.16
CA GLY A 71 -0.95 -2.55 7.29
C GLY A 71 -0.81 -1.18 7.96
N THR A 72 -1.89 -0.64 8.50
CA THR A 72 -1.88 0.65 9.21
C THR A 72 -0.95 0.63 10.42
N ALA A 73 -1.02 -0.43 11.24
CA ALA A 73 -0.19 -0.58 12.43
C ALA A 73 1.31 -0.65 12.08
N LEU A 74 1.66 -1.41 11.04
CA LEU A 74 3.04 -1.53 10.56
C LEU A 74 3.57 -0.17 10.08
N LEU A 75 2.82 0.53 9.23
CA LEU A 75 3.25 1.82 8.68
C LEU A 75 3.41 2.88 9.78
N ASN A 76 2.49 2.91 10.76
CA ASN A 76 2.62 3.81 11.92
C ASN A 76 3.85 3.47 12.76
N THR A 77 4.14 2.19 12.99
CA THR A 77 5.33 1.75 13.73
C THR A 77 6.60 2.23 13.04
N LEU A 78 6.69 2.05 11.72
CA LEU A 78 7.85 2.51 10.93
C LEU A 78 7.98 4.04 10.95
N TYR A 79 6.87 4.76 10.82
CA TYR A 79 6.83 6.22 10.96
C TYR A 79 7.39 6.67 12.32
N VAL A 80 6.88 6.11 13.42
CA VAL A 80 7.30 6.49 14.80
C VAL A 80 8.77 6.15 15.04
N ALA A 81 9.24 4.99 14.55
CA ALA A 81 10.63 4.59 14.68
C ALA A 81 11.58 5.55 13.92
N ALA A 82 11.24 5.91 12.69
CA ALA A 82 11.99 6.87 11.89
C ALA A 82 11.97 8.29 12.50
N PHE A 83 10.81 8.74 12.96
CA PHE A 83 10.67 10.02 13.66
C PHE A 83 11.55 10.09 14.92
N SER A 84 11.47 9.06 15.77
CA SER A 84 12.20 9.02 17.03
C SER A 84 13.72 8.92 16.84
N SER A 85 14.16 8.12 15.87
CA SER A 85 15.58 8.00 15.53
C SER A 85 16.15 9.30 14.95
N TYR A 86 15.37 10.04 14.15
CA TYR A 86 15.79 11.34 13.63
C TYR A 86 16.02 12.36 14.76
N LEU A 87 15.10 12.44 15.73
CA LEU A 87 15.23 13.34 16.89
C LEU A 87 16.43 12.99 17.77
N ALA A 88 16.69 11.70 17.99
CA ALA A 88 17.84 11.24 18.76
C ALA A 88 19.19 11.57 18.09
N ALA A 89 19.21 11.68 16.77
CA ALA A 89 20.41 12.01 16.01
C ALA A 89 20.68 13.51 15.87
N HIS A 90 19.70 14.38 16.16
CA HIS A 90 19.78 15.82 15.90
C HIS A 90 19.45 16.65 17.15
N HIS A 91 20.49 17.20 17.78
CA HIS A 91 20.37 18.03 18.97
C HIS A 91 21.01 19.42 18.77
N PRO A 92 20.45 20.47 19.42
CA PRO A 92 19.25 20.46 20.25
C PRO A 92 17.97 20.28 19.42
N VAL A 93 16.93 19.72 20.04
CA VAL A 93 15.61 19.56 19.38
C VAL A 93 14.97 20.94 19.26
N THR A 94 15.14 21.55 18.09
CA THR A 94 14.49 22.82 17.70
C THR A 94 13.25 22.54 16.86
N ALA A 95 12.42 23.55 16.62
CA ALA A 95 11.26 23.44 15.73
C ALA A 95 11.66 22.92 14.32
N ALA A 96 12.76 23.42 13.77
CA ALA A 96 13.26 22.98 12.47
C ALA A 96 13.70 21.50 12.46
N VAL A 97 14.26 21.01 13.57
CA VAL A 97 14.61 19.58 13.73
C VAL A 97 13.34 18.73 13.82
N GLN A 98 12.32 19.22 14.52
CA GLN A 98 11.03 18.53 14.65
C GLN A 98 10.31 18.43 13.29
N ASP A 99 10.31 19.49 12.48
CA ASP A 99 9.78 19.47 11.11
C ASP A 99 10.52 18.44 10.24
N GLY A 100 11.86 18.39 10.34
CA GLY A 100 12.68 17.38 9.68
C GLY A 100 12.33 15.95 10.10
N ALA A 101 12.04 15.72 11.38
CA ALA A 101 11.63 14.42 11.89
C ALA A 101 10.27 13.97 11.32
N TYR A 102 9.30 14.89 11.22
CA TYR A 102 8.01 14.61 10.58
C TYR A 102 8.19 14.16 9.13
N LEU A 103 8.93 14.95 8.34
CA LEU A 103 9.19 14.65 6.94
C LEU A 103 9.94 13.32 6.77
N HIS A 104 10.94 13.06 7.61
CA HIS A 104 11.68 11.80 7.59
C HIS A 104 10.77 10.60 7.90
N GLY A 105 9.94 10.72 8.94
CA GLY A 105 8.95 9.70 9.31
C GLY A 105 8.01 9.37 8.16
N TYR A 106 7.39 10.39 7.55
CA TYR A 106 6.48 10.20 6.41
C TYR A 106 7.18 9.55 5.23
N ARG A 107 8.39 10.00 4.89
CA ARG A 107 9.17 9.43 3.79
C ARG A 107 9.43 7.94 3.99
N ILE A 108 9.84 7.52 5.19
CA ILE A 108 10.07 6.09 5.48
C ILE A 108 8.76 5.30 5.38
N ALA A 109 7.66 5.81 5.93
CA ALA A 109 6.36 5.14 5.84
C ALA A 109 5.89 4.98 4.38
N PHE A 110 6.04 6.01 3.55
CA PHE A 110 5.66 5.96 2.14
C PHE A 110 6.55 5.02 1.32
N ILE A 111 7.87 4.99 1.55
CA ILE A 111 8.77 4.04 0.89
C ILE A 111 8.41 2.60 1.28
N ALA A 112 8.17 2.34 2.57
CA ALA A 112 7.78 1.03 3.04
C ALA A 112 6.46 0.58 2.42
N GLY A 113 5.42 1.44 2.44
CA GLY A 113 4.13 1.15 1.80
C GLY A 113 4.25 0.93 0.29
N GLY A 114 5.02 1.76 -0.42
CA GLY A 114 5.27 1.62 -1.84
C GLY A 114 5.98 0.31 -2.18
N SER A 115 6.96 -0.08 -1.36
CA SER A 115 7.69 -1.35 -1.50
C SER A 115 6.80 -2.56 -1.25
N LEU A 116 5.94 -2.52 -0.21
CA LEU A 116 4.97 -3.58 0.07
C LEU A 116 3.99 -3.78 -1.09
N LEU A 117 3.46 -2.70 -1.66
CA LEU A 117 2.59 -2.77 -2.83
C LEU A 117 3.32 -3.29 -4.08
N ALA A 118 4.58 -2.90 -4.28
CA ALA A 118 5.41 -3.41 -5.37
C ALA A 118 5.68 -4.92 -5.22
N LEU A 119 6.01 -5.38 -4.01
CA LEU A 119 6.19 -6.80 -3.71
C LEU A 119 4.89 -7.59 -3.94
N ALA A 120 3.74 -7.05 -3.50
CA ALA A 120 2.45 -7.68 -3.75
C ALA A 120 2.17 -7.84 -5.26
N LEU A 121 2.51 -6.82 -6.07
CA LEU A 121 2.40 -6.91 -7.53
C LEU A 121 3.31 -8.01 -8.10
N ILE A 122 4.56 -8.10 -7.65
CA ILE A 122 5.50 -9.14 -8.08
C ILE A 122 4.94 -10.54 -7.76
N VAL A 123 4.44 -10.74 -6.55
CA VAL A 123 3.82 -12.01 -6.13
C VAL A 123 2.60 -12.33 -7.00
N LEU A 124 1.73 -11.37 -7.26
CA LEU A 124 0.57 -11.56 -8.13
C LEU A 124 0.96 -11.97 -9.55
N LEU A 125 1.95 -11.29 -10.14
CA LEU A 125 2.44 -11.61 -11.49
C LEU A 125 3.08 -13.00 -11.54
N ALA A 126 3.84 -13.39 -10.52
CA ALA A 126 4.43 -14.72 -10.41
C ALA A 126 3.34 -15.81 -10.32
N LEU A 127 2.33 -15.62 -9.47
CA LEU A 127 1.24 -16.57 -9.27
C LEU A 127 0.35 -16.75 -10.51
N ILE A 128 0.03 -15.65 -11.21
CA ILE A 128 -0.73 -15.70 -12.46
C ILE A 128 0.03 -16.46 -13.54
N ASN A 129 1.35 -16.29 -13.61
CA ASN A 129 2.18 -16.96 -14.60
C ASN A 129 2.24 -18.48 -14.38
N THR A 130 2.24 -18.95 -13.13
CA THR A 130 2.23 -20.39 -12.80
C THR A 130 0.95 -21.13 -13.19
N LYS A 131 -0.19 -20.44 -13.38
CA LYS A 131 -1.45 -21.09 -13.79
C LYS A 131 -1.55 -21.38 -15.30
N ARG A 132 -0.53 -21.07 -16.10
CA ARG A 132 -0.42 -21.53 -17.50
C ARG A 132 0.26 -22.90 -17.56
N THR A 133 -0.41 -23.95 -17.11
CA THR A 133 -0.04 -25.33 -17.46
C THR A 133 -0.92 -25.84 -18.60
N SER A 134 -0.24 -26.32 -19.63
CA SER A 134 -0.59 -26.57 -21.04
C SER A 134 -1.90 -27.33 -21.36
N PRO A 135 -2.48 -27.09 -22.55
CA PRO A 135 -3.51 -27.95 -23.15
C PRO A 135 -2.87 -29.27 -23.62
N GLN A 136 -2.91 -30.32 -22.80
CA GLN A 136 -2.56 -31.69 -23.22
C GLN A 136 -3.54 -32.78 -22.77
N ASP A 137 -4.65 -32.45 -22.07
CA ASP A 137 -5.66 -33.45 -21.69
C ASP A 137 -6.71 -33.72 -22.80
N ALA A 138 -6.39 -33.37 -24.05
CA ALA A 138 -7.23 -33.64 -25.22
C ALA A 138 -6.53 -34.64 -26.15
N SER A 139 -6.43 -35.90 -25.70
CA SER A 139 -6.24 -37.06 -26.57
C SER A 139 -6.76 -38.33 -25.90
#